data_AF-F1LFX9-F1
#
_entry.id   AF-F1LFX9-F1
#
_cell.length_a   1.000
_cell.length_b   1.000
_cell.length_c   1.000
_cell.angle_alpha   90.00
_cell.angle_beta   90.00
_cell.angle_gamma   90.00
#
_symmetry.space_group_name_H-M   'P 1'
#
loop_
_entity.id
_entity.type
_entity.pdbx_description
1 polymer ?
#
loop_
_entity_poly.entity_id
_entity_poly.type
_entity_poly.pdbx_seq_one_letter_code
_entity_poly.pdbx_strand_id
1 'polypeptide(L)'
;MDEFWHENCLSCSTCHLRLSDNSTCFIKDGHVYCREDHAQLFSARCARCGITLQPTDFVFRCLNSTYHAQCFSCVYCNHPLKKGDQYLILDGQVICRADYELLLCNQPMPHAYFDIEQSESNRKTPKRPRTILNTQQRRAFKLAFEKSAKPCRKVREQLAKETGLSVRVVQVWFQNQRA
;
A
#
# COMPACT_ATOMS: atom_id res chain seq x y z
N MET A 1 -2.15 -33.29 31.16
CA MET A 1 -0.96 -32.43 31.24
C MET A 1 -1.11 -31.76 32.58
N ASP A 2 -0.60 -32.43 33.61
CA ASP A 2 -0.96 -32.15 35.00
C ASP A 2 0.34 -32.00 35.78
N GLU A 3 0.93 -30.81 35.66
CA GLU A 3 2.05 -30.40 36.51
C GLU A 3 1.49 -29.67 37.73
N PHE A 4 1.84 -30.15 38.91
CA PHE A 4 1.39 -29.60 40.18
C PHE A 4 2.45 -28.63 40.70
N TRP A 5 2.04 -27.39 40.98
CA TRP A 5 2.93 -26.34 41.45
C TRP A 5 2.53 -25.94 42.87
N HIS A 6 3.52 -25.66 43.72
CA HIS A 6 3.24 -24.98 44.98
C HIS A 6 2.70 -23.57 44.69
N GLU A 7 1.69 -23.14 45.46
CA GLU A 7 1.03 -21.83 45.34
C GLU A 7 2.01 -20.65 45.31
N ASN A 8 3.11 -20.77 46.07
CA ASN A 8 4.16 -19.74 46.14
C ASN A 8 5.22 -19.85 45.03
N CYS A 9 5.28 -20.96 44.30
CA CYS A 9 6.30 -21.21 43.27
C CYS A 9 5.79 -20.92 41.85
N LEU A 10 4.47 -20.86 41.64
CA LEU A 10 3.87 -20.52 40.35
C LEU A 10 3.95 -19.01 40.09
N SER A 11 5.00 -18.57 39.42
CA SER A 11 5.22 -17.16 39.06
C SER A 11 5.64 -16.99 37.61
N CYS A 12 5.34 -15.82 37.04
CA CYS A 12 5.78 -15.50 35.68
C CYS A 12 7.31 -15.40 35.61
N SER A 13 7.90 -16.02 34.59
CA SER A 13 9.36 -16.02 34.38
C SER A 13 9.91 -14.64 33.98
N THR A 14 9.05 -13.72 33.55
CA THR A 14 9.42 -12.36 33.10
C THR A 14 9.13 -11.32 34.19
N CYS A 15 7.88 -11.20 34.64
CA CYS A 15 7.49 -10.17 35.64
C CYS A 15 7.44 -10.68 37.08
N HIS A 16 7.68 -11.97 37.34
CA HIS A 16 7.61 -12.60 38.67
C HIS A 16 6.28 -12.47 39.40
N LEU A 17 5.21 -12.06 38.69
CA LEU A 17 3.87 -12.02 39.23
C LEU A 17 3.42 -13.43 39.63
N ARG A 18 2.87 -13.57 40.83
CA ARG A 18 2.24 -14.80 41.29
C ARG A 18 1.00 -15.09 40.45
N LEU A 19 0.95 -16.28 39.89
CA LEU A 19 -0.13 -16.72 39.02
C LEU A 19 -1.15 -17.59 39.75
N SER A 20 -0.93 -17.90 41.04
CA SER A 20 -1.87 -18.60 41.93
C SER A 20 -3.27 -17.96 41.90
N ASP A 21 -3.33 -16.64 41.81
CA ASP A 21 -4.56 -15.86 41.93
C ASP A 21 -5.25 -15.66 40.56
N ASN A 22 -4.57 -16.01 39.47
CA ASN A 22 -5.05 -15.83 38.10
C ASN A 22 -5.56 -17.15 37.51
N SER A 23 -6.67 -17.10 36.79
CA SER A 23 -7.34 -18.29 36.25
C SER A 23 -6.65 -18.94 35.05
N THR A 24 -5.63 -18.30 34.45
CA THR A 24 -4.91 -18.85 33.30
C THR A 24 -3.40 -18.51 33.35
N CYS A 25 -2.56 -19.51 33.11
CA CYS A 25 -1.12 -19.36 32.90
C CYS A 25 -0.72 -20.07 31.60
N PHE A 26 0.40 -19.65 31.00
CA PHE A 26 0.88 -20.19 29.73
C PHE A 26 2.28 -20.77 29.90
N ILE A 27 2.49 -22.00 29.45
CA ILE A 27 3.80 -22.67 29.51
C ILE A 27 4.38 -22.74 28.10
N LYS A 28 5.61 -22.25 27.93
CA LYS A 28 6.33 -22.32 26.66
C LYS A 28 7.82 -22.53 26.92
N ASP A 29 8.41 -23.50 26.21
CA ASP A 29 9.83 -23.87 26.34
C ASP A 29 10.27 -24.12 27.81
N GLY A 30 9.38 -24.73 28.61
CA GLY A 30 9.62 -25.02 30.02
C GLY A 30 9.48 -23.84 30.98
N HIS A 31 9.10 -22.66 30.48
CA HIS A 31 8.92 -21.44 31.28
C HIS A 31 7.43 -21.08 31.42
N VAL A 32 7.04 -20.63 32.61
CA VAL A 32 5.67 -20.18 32.91
C VAL A 32 5.59 -18.67 32.71
N TYR A 33 4.57 -18.21 31.99
CA TYR A 33 4.32 -16.80 31.70
C TYR A 33 2.91 -16.38 32.12
N CYS A 34 2.76 -15.13 32.55
CA CYS A 34 1.45 -14.50 32.69
C CYS A 34 0.83 -14.26 31.31
N ARG A 35 -0.48 -13.99 31.27
CA ARG A 35 -1.21 -13.71 30.03
C ARG A 35 -0.59 -12.54 29.26
N GLU A 36 -0.25 -11.45 29.95
CA GLU A 36 0.33 -10.25 29.37
C GLU A 36 1.71 -10.52 28.77
N ASP A 37 2.64 -11.10 29.53
CA ASP A 37 4.01 -11.34 29.07
C ASP A 37 4.05 -12.41 27.98
N HIS A 38 3.24 -13.46 28.10
CA HIS A 38 3.10 -14.46 27.04
C HIS A 38 2.59 -13.80 25.74
N ALA A 39 1.55 -12.96 25.85
CA ALA A 39 1.04 -12.23 24.70
C ALA A 39 2.09 -11.26 24.13
N GLN A 40 2.86 -10.54 24.96
CA GLN A 40 3.87 -9.62 24.46
C GLN A 40 5.05 -10.31 23.77
N LEU A 41 5.52 -11.43 24.33
CA LEU A 41 6.70 -12.14 23.84
C LEU A 41 6.41 -13.01 22.60
N PHE A 42 5.21 -13.59 22.51
CA PHE A 42 4.93 -14.63 21.53
C PHE A 42 3.82 -14.31 20.53
N SER A 43 3.15 -13.16 20.66
CA SER A 43 2.12 -12.80 19.70
C SER A 43 2.73 -12.33 18.38
N ALA A 44 2.04 -12.65 17.29
CA ALA A 44 2.41 -12.19 15.96
C ALA A 44 2.36 -10.66 15.90
N ARG A 45 3.31 -10.06 15.16
CA ARG A 45 3.39 -8.60 14.97
C ARG A 45 3.01 -8.24 13.55
N CYS A 46 2.35 -7.10 13.39
CA CYS A 46 2.03 -6.56 12.09
C CYS A 46 3.33 -6.18 11.35
N ALA A 47 3.56 -6.75 10.16
CA ALA A 47 4.77 -6.49 9.38
C ALA A 47 4.88 -5.03 8.88
N ARG A 48 3.78 -4.27 8.90
CA ARG A 48 3.81 -2.83 8.53
C ARG A 48 4.02 -1.90 9.72
N CYS A 49 3.22 -2.01 10.79
CA CYS A 49 3.30 -1.08 11.92
C CYS A 49 4.13 -1.59 13.09
N GLY A 50 4.54 -2.86 13.08
CA GLY A 50 5.34 -3.47 14.15
C GLY A 50 4.58 -3.71 15.47
N ILE A 51 3.30 -3.33 15.55
CA ILE A 51 2.45 -3.52 16.74
C ILE A 51 1.98 -4.97 16.80
N THR A 52 1.90 -5.50 18.02
CA THR A 52 1.40 -6.83 18.34
C THR A 52 -0.08 -6.98 17.98
N LEU A 53 -0.42 -8.03 17.23
CA LEU A 53 -1.78 -8.35 16.81
C LEU A 53 -2.55 -8.96 17.99
N GLN A 54 -3.70 -8.39 18.32
CA GLN A 54 -4.60 -8.92 19.33
C GLN A 54 -5.45 -10.07 18.79
N PRO A 55 -5.94 -10.99 19.67
CA PRO A 55 -6.85 -12.06 19.25
C PRO A 55 -8.16 -11.55 18.62
N THR A 56 -8.57 -10.32 18.94
CA THR A 56 -9.77 -9.66 18.41
C THR A 56 -9.52 -8.94 17.09
N ASP A 57 -8.27 -8.80 16.65
CA ASP A 57 -7.96 -8.03 15.46
C ASP A 57 -8.29 -8.79 14.18
N PHE A 58 -8.89 -8.08 13.22
CA PHE A 58 -8.98 -8.58 11.85
C PHE A 58 -7.62 -8.46 11.18
N VAL A 59 -7.08 -9.61 10.77
CA VAL A 59 -5.74 -9.70 10.19
C VAL A 59 -5.76 -10.20 8.75
N PHE A 60 -4.86 -9.65 7.94
CA PHE A 60 -4.49 -10.21 6.65
C PHE A 60 -3.22 -11.03 6.80
N ARG A 61 -3.28 -12.29 6.35
CA ARG A 61 -2.12 -13.18 6.27
C ARG A 61 -1.76 -13.37 4.80
N CYS A 62 -0.53 -13.03 4.46
CA CYS A 62 -0.01 -13.13 3.10
C CYS A 62 1.41 -13.67 3.13
N LEU A 63 1.66 -14.76 2.40
CA LEU A 63 2.93 -15.48 2.43
C LEU A 63 3.32 -15.81 3.88
N ASN A 64 4.40 -15.21 4.39
CA ASN A 64 4.92 -15.39 5.75
C ASN A 64 4.69 -14.18 6.67
N SER A 65 3.95 -13.17 6.22
CA SER A 65 3.74 -11.93 6.97
C SER A 65 2.27 -11.73 7.34
N THR A 66 2.04 -11.17 8.52
CA THR A 66 0.70 -10.83 9.01
C THR A 66 0.57 -9.32 9.16
N TYR A 67 -0.60 -8.79 8.86
CA TYR A 67 -0.90 -7.36 8.89
C TYR A 67 -2.25 -7.12 9.55
N HIS A 68 -2.44 -5.98 10.24
CA HIS A 68 -3.80 -5.53 10.53
C HIS A 68 -4.55 -5.25 9.23
N ALA A 69 -5.87 -5.43 9.22
CA ALA A 69 -6.71 -5.10 8.06
C ALA A 69 -6.52 -3.66 7.57
N GLN A 70 -6.38 -2.70 8.50
CA GLN A 70 -6.12 -1.29 8.17
C GLN A 70 -4.69 -1.05 7.68
N CYS A 71 -3.74 -1.87 8.12
CA CYS A 71 -2.34 -1.79 7.71
C CYS A 71 -2.08 -2.47 6.35
N PHE A 72 -3.03 -3.23 5.82
CA PHE A 72 -2.89 -3.86 4.51
C PHE A 72 -3.30 -2.89 3.40
N SER A 73 -2.47 -1.87 3.17
CA SER A 73 -2.69 -0.85 2.15
C SER A 73 -1.40 -0.49 1.42
N CYS A 74 -1.52 0.01 0.19
CA CYS A 74 -0.36 0.37 -0.61
C CYS A 74 0.50 1.44 0.08
N VAL A 75 1.81 1.28 0.14
CA VAL A 75 2.71 2.28 0.75
C VAL A 75 2.78 3.60 -0.02
N TYR A 76 2.44 3.61 -1.33
CA TYR A 76 2.49 4.81 -2.17
C TYR A 76 1.16 5.58 -2.19
N CYS A 77 0.05 4.91 -2.50
CA CYS A 77 -1.26 5.56 -2.56
C CYS A 77 -2.11 5.41 -1.29
N ASN A 78 -1.66 4.65 -0.29
CA ASN A 78 -2.41 4.32 0.94
C ASN A 78 -3.76 3.62 0.71
N HIS A 79 -4.03 3.13 -0.51
CA HIS A 79 -5.26 2.45 -0.83
C HIS A 79 -5.33 1.07 -0.14
N PRO A 80 -6.36 0.81 0.70
CA PRO A 80 -6.52 -0.47 1.37
C PRO A 80 -6.85 -1.57 0.37
N LEU A 81 -6.13 -2.68 0.45
CA LEU A 81 -6.26 -3.81 -0.47
C LEU A 81 -7.29 -4.82 0.07
N LYS A 82 -8.15 -5.32 -0.81
CA LYS A 82 -9.24 -6.24 -0.49
C LYS A 82 -9.00 -7.60 -1.15
N LYS A 83 -9.82 -8.59 -0.77
CA LYS A 83 -9.84 -9.90 -1.43
C LYS A 83 -10.13 -9.71 -2.92
N GLY A 84 -9.23 -10.19 -3.78
CA GLY A 84 -9.32 -10.06 -5.24
C GLY A 84 -8.41 -8.98 -5.83
N ASP A 85 -7.85 -8.08 -5.01
CA ASP A 85 -6.90 -7.08 -5.48
C ASP A 85 -5.52 -7.69 -5.74
N GLN A 86 -4.85 -7.20 -6.78
CA GLN A 86 -3.49 -7.60 -7.12
C GLN A 86 -2.49 -6.65 -6.45
N TYR A 87 -1.51 -7.23 -5.78
CA TYR A 87 -0.49 -6.51 -5.02
C TYR A 87 0.83 -7.27 -5.03
N LEU A 88 1.90 -6.57 -4.66
CA LEU A 88 3.23 -7.12 -4.43
C LEU A 88 3.63 -6.84 -2.98
N ILE A 89 4.38 -7.76 -2.37
CA ILE A 89 5.02 -7.56 -1.07
C ILE A 89 6.53 -7.58 -1.27
N LEU A 90 7.21 -6.49 -0.93
CA LEU A 90 8.67 -6.36 -0.95
C LEU A 90 9.12 -5.89 0.44
N ASP A 91 9.97 -6.67 1.12
CA ASP A 91 10.48 -6.36 2.46
C ASP A 91 9.39 -5.96 3.48
N GLY A 92 8.23 -6.62 3.41
CA GLY A 92 7.07 -6.34 4.27
C GLY A 92 6.26 -5.10 3.87
N GLN A 93 6.64 -4.40 2.80
CA GLN A 93 5.89 -3.29 2.23
C GLN A 93 4.93 -3.79 1.16
N VAL A 94 3.66 -3.40 1.28
CA VAL A 94 2.62 -3.78 0.35
C VAL A 94 2.47 -2.70 -0.72
N ILE A 95 2.54 -3.08 -1.99
CA ILE A 95 2.44 -2.18 -3.14
C ILE A 95 1.29 -2.66 -4.01
N CYS A 96 0.34 -1.78 -4.33
CA CYS A 96 -0.74 -2.15 -5.24
C CYS A 96 -0.22 -2.28 -6.67
N ARG A 97 -0.91 -3.08 -7.48
CA ARG A 97 -0.55 -3.25 -8.90
C ARG A 97 -0.39 -1.92 -9.65
N ALA A 98 -1.26 -0.94 -9.40
CA ALA A 98 -1.22 0.34 -10.09
C ALA A 98 0.09 1.10 -9.83
N ASP A 99 0.51 1.20 -8.57
CA ASP A 99 1.76 1.87 -8.21
C ASP A 99 2.98 1.05 -8.63
N TYR A 100 2.91 -0.28 -8.55
CA TYR A 100 3.97 -1.16 -9.05
C TYR A 100 4.20 -1.00 -10.56
N GLU A 101 3.14 -0.99 -11.37
CA GLU A 101 3.24 -0.75 -12.82
C GLU A 101 3.81 0.64 -13.15
N LEU A 102 3.50 1.66 -12.33
CA LEU A 102 4.09 3.00 -12.48
C LEU A 102 5.60 3.01 -12.17
N LEU A 103 6.04 2.25 -11.16
CA LEU A 103 7.46 2.09 -10.85
C LEU A 103 8.21 1.43 -12.01
N LEU A 104 7.62 0.42 -12.65
CA LEU A 104 8.20 -0.23 -13.83
C LEU A 104 8.28 0.72 -15.04
N CYS A 105 7.26 1.55 -15.24
CA CYS A 105 7.21 2.51 -16.36
C CYS A 105 8.19 3.68 -16.22
N ASN A 106 8.63 3.99 -15.00
CA ASN A 106 9.60 5.06 -14.70
C ASN A 106 11.05 4.57 -14.59
N GLN A 107 11.33 3.28 -14.79
CA GLN A 107 12.70 2.77 -14.85
C GLN A 107 13.24 2.92 -16.29
N PRO A 108 14.42 3.53 -16.52
CA PRO A 108 15.14 3.31 -17.76
C PRO A 108 15.56 1.84 -17.78
N MET A 109 14.89 1.06 -18.63
CA MET A 109 15.14 -0.37 -18.90
C MET A 109 16.62 -0.75 -18.74
N PRO A 110 17.00 -1.54 -17.71
CA PRO A 110 18.14 -2.41 -17.81
C PRO A 110 17.65 -3.68 -18.51
N HIS A 111 18.13 -3.86 -19.72
CA HIS A 111 17.94 -5.05 -20.53
C HIS A 111 18.48 -6.30 -19.81
N ALA A 112 17.65 -7.03 -19.04
CA ALA A 112 17.83 -8.47 -18.79
C ALA A 112 16.66 -9.10 -17.99
N TYR A 113 16.07 -10.11 -18.61
CA TYR A 113 15.49 -11.33 -18.04
C TYR A 113 14.21 -11.23 -17.19
N PHE A 114 13.06 -11.53 -17.81
CA PHE A 114 12.12 -12.56 -17.32
C PHE A 114 11.09 -12.86 -18.42
N ASP A 115 11.19 -14.04 -19.03
CA ASP A 115 10.09 -14.64 -19.80
C ASP A 115 9.00 -15.07 -18.80
N ILE A 116 7.82 -14.48 -18.93
CA ILE A 116 6.60 -15.01 -18.30
C ILE A 116 5.63 -15.28 -19.44
N GLU A 117 5.33 -16.57 -19.60
CA GLU A 117 4.45 -17.12 -20.61
C GLU A 117 3.12 -16.37 -20.67
N GLN A 118 2.73 -16.07 -21.90
CA GLN A 118 1.45 -15.48 -22.27
C GLN A 118 0.31 -16.40 -21.82
N SER A 119 -0.48 -15.94 -20.86
CA SER A 119 -1.91 -16.28 -20.85
C SER A 119 -2.69 -15.04 -21.29
N GLU A 120 -3.08 -15.06 -22.55
CA GLU A 120 -4.02 -14.13 -23.13
C GLU A 120 -5.38 -14.29 -22.44
N SER A 121 -5.76 -13.33 -21.60
CA SER A 121 -7.16 -12.89 -21.54
C SER A 121 -7.30 -11.53 -20.86
N ASN A 122 -7.83 -10.59 -21.65
CA ASN A 122 -8.53 -9.38 -21.21
C ASN A 122 -7.67 -8.25 -20.57
N ARG A 123 -6.76 -7.70 -21.37
CA ARG A 123 -6.14 -6.38 -21.12
C ARG A 123 -7.19 -5.26 -21.20
N LYS A 124 -7.93 -5.00 -20.13
CA LYS A 124 -8.60 -3.70 -19.93
C LYS A 124 -7.75 -2.85 -19.00
N THR A 125 -6.74 -2.20 -19.59
CA THR A 125 -6.00 -1.12 -18.96
C THR A 125 -6.99 -0.06 -18.45
N PRO A 126 -6.99 0.29 -17.15
CA PRO A 126 -7.81 1.40 -16.67
C PRO A 126 -7.35 2.69 -17.35
N LYS A 127 -8.22 3.29 -18.17
CA LYS A 127 -7.93 4.58 -18.82
C LYS A 127 -7.81 5.64 -17.72
N ARG A 128 -6.68 6.36 -17.69
CA ARG A 128 -6.42 7.45 -16.75
C ARG A 128 -7.63 8.39 -16.69
N PRO A 129 -8.07 8.84 -15.49
CA PRO A 129 -9.23 9.71 -15.36
C PRO A 129 -9.06 10.94 -16.24
N ARG A 130 -10.10 11.24 -17.03
CA ARG A 130 -10.05 12.31 -18.03
C ARG A 130 -10.00 13.66 -17.32
N THR A 131 -9.01 14.50 -17.62
CA THR A 131 -9.00 15.89 -17.17
C THR A 131 -10.19 16.63 -17.80
N ILE A 132 -11.09 17.14 -16.96
CA ILE A 132 -12.24 17.95 -17.40
C ILE A 132 -11.85 19.42 -17.32
N LEU A 133 -11.84 20.10 -18.47
CA LEU A 133 -11.57 21.54 -18.51
C LEU A 133 -12.81 22.32 -18.08
N ASN A 134 -12.65 23.26 -17.16
CA ASN A 134 -13.71 24.21 -16.80
C ASN A 134 -13.91 25.28 -17.91
N THR A 135 -14.94 26.12 -17.76
CA THR A 135 -15.30 27.15 -18.77
C THR A 135 -14.17 28.15 -19.01
N GLN A 136 -13.48 28.60 -17.95
CA GLN A 136 -12.39 29.56 -18.03
C GLN A 136 -11.18 28.98 -18.77
N GLN A 137 -10.79 27.74 -18.45
CA GLN A 137 -9.71 27.01 -19.10
C GLN A 137 -10.01 26.82 -20.59
N ARG A 138 -11.23 26.38 -20.96
CA ARG A 138 -11.63 26.23 -22.37
C ARG A 138 -11.53 27.54 -23.15
N ARG A 139 -11.94 28.66 -22.54
CA ARG A 139 -11.81 29.99 -23.15
C ARG A 139 -10.35 30.35 -23.39
N ALA A 140 -9.47 30.14 -22.40
CA ALA A 140 -8.04 30.39 -22.54
C ALA A 140 -7.40 29.55 -23.66
N PHE A 141 -7.75 28.26 -23.76
CA PHE A 141 -7.28 27.39 -24.84
C PHE A 141 -7.76 27.83 -26.22
N LYS A 142 -9.03 28.22 -26.38
CA LYS A 142 -9.57 28.73 -27.66
C LYS A 142 -8.86 30.01 -28.11
N LEU A 143 -8.71 30.98 -27.19
CA LEU A 143 -8.00 32.24 -27.47
C LEU A 143 -6.54 32.00 -27.88
N ALA A 144 -5.87 31.04 -27.25
CA ALA A 144 -4.50 30.68 -27.60
C ALA A 144 -4.42 29.95 -28.96
N PHE A 145 -5.43 29.13 -29.30
CA PHE A 145 -5.50 28.39 -30.56
C PHE A 145 -5.75 29.30 -31.76
N GLU A 146 -6.60 30.30 -31.62
CA GLU A 146 -6.85 31.33 -32.65
C GLU A 146 -5.57 32.09 -33.02
N LYS A 147 -4.70 32.36 -32.05
CA LYS A 147 -3.40 32.99 -32.29
C LYS A 147 -2.40 32.04 -32.95
N SER A 148 -2.41 30.77 -32.58
CA SER A 148 -1.49 29.77 -33.12
C SER A 148 -1.99 28.35 -32.87
N ALA A 149 -2.24 27.61 -33.96
CA ALA A 149 -2.56 26.18 -33.90
C ALA A 149 -1.41 25.28 -33.43
N LYS A 150 -0.15 25.76 -33.49
CA LYS A 150 1.08 25.05 -33.09
C LYS A 150 1.92 25.91 -32.12
N PRO A 151 1.44 26.16 -30.89
CA PRO A 151 2.12 27.06 -29.95
C PRO A 151 3.52 26.55 -29.60
N CYS A 152 4.49 27.46 -29.57
CA CYS A 152 5.86 27.16 -29.16
C CYS A 152 5.92 26.74 -27.68
N ARG A 153 7.06 26.20 -27.25
CA ARG A 153 7.24 25.68 -25.88
C ARG A 153 6.87 26.71 -24.80
N LYS A 154 7.35 27.96 -24.95
CA LYS A 154 7.10 29.05 -24.00
C LYS A 154 5.61 29.37 -23.83
N VAL A 155 4.85 29.37 -24.94
CA VAL A 155 3.40 29.62 -24.91
C VAL A 155 2.66 28.48 -24.21
N ARG A 156 3.08 27.22 -24.43
CA ARG A 156 2.49 26.05 -23.74
C ARG A 156 2.75 26.06 -22.24
N GLU A 157 3.97 26.41 -21.83
CA GLU A 157 4.35 26.53 -20.41
C GLU A 157 3.58 27.65 -19.71
N GLN A 158 3.40 28.80 -20.38
CA GLN A 158 2.61 29.90 -19.85
C GLN A 158 1.14 29.51 -19.68
N LEU A 159 0.54 28.87 -20.69
CA LEU A 159 -0.86 28.43 -20.61
C LEU A 159 -1.08 27.38 -19.53
N ALA A 160 -0.11 26.48 -19.31
CA ALA A 160 -0.14 25.52 -18.21
C ALA A 160 -0.16 26.23 -16.84
N LYS A 161 0.69 27.25 -16.67
CA LYS A 161 0.76 28.06 -15.45
C LYS A 161 -0.54 28.83 -15.19
N GLU A 162 -1.13 29.45 -16.21
CA GLU A 162 -2.37 30.22 -16.11
C GLU A 162 -3.61 29.34 -15.87
N THR A 163 -3.62 28.13 -16.43
CA THR A 163 -4.77 27.21 -16.31
C THR A 163 -4.67 26.26 -15.12
N GLY A 164 -3.54 26.20 -14.43
CA GLY A 164 -3.26 25.25 -13.35
C GLY A 164 -3.18 23.79 -13.83
N LEU A 165 -2.86 23.58 -15.11
CA LEU A 165 -2.79 22.27 -15.74
C LEU A 165 -1.34 21.86 -16.02
N SER A 166 -1.09 20.56 -16.21
CA SER A 166 0.23 20.13 -16.66
C SER A 166 0.49 20.50 -18.12
N VAL A 167 1.75 20.78 -18.46
CA VAL A 167 2.18 21.05 -19.85
C VAL A 167 1.79 19.91 -20.80
N ARG A 168 1.74 18.66 -20.28
CA ARG A 168 1.27 17.48 -21.01
C ARG A 168 -0.20 17.61 -21.43
N VAL A 169 -1.09 18.06 -20.52
CA VAL A 169 -2.52 18.29 -20.82
C VAL A 169 -2.67 19.38 -21.88
N VAL A 170 -1.92 20.48 -21.75
CA VAL A 170 -1.91 21.56 -22.76
C VAL A 170 -1.49 21.02 -24.13
N GLN A 171 -0.39 20.27 -24.20
CA GLN A 171 0.10 19.69 -25.44
C GLN A 171 -0.92 18.73 -26.08
N VAL A 172 -1.52 17.84 -25.29
CA VAL A 172 -2.53 16.88 -25.78
C VAL A 172 -3.77 17.62 -26.27
N TRP A 173 -4.21 18.68 -25.59
CA TRP A 173 -5.34 19.48 -26.03
C TRP A 173 -5.11 20.07 -27.42
N PHE A 174 -3.96 20.71 -27.66
CA PHE A 174 -3.62 21.24 -28.97
C PHE A 174 -3.44 20.14 -30.04
N GLN A 175 -2.95 18.95 -29.66
CA GLN A 175 -2.86 17.80 -30.57
C GLN A 175 -4.26 17.32 -30.98
N ASN A 176 -5.16 17.14 -30.03
CA ASN A 176 -6.54 16.70 -30.27
C ASN A 176 -7.37 17.74 -31.02
N GLN A 177 -7.09 19.04 -30.85
CA GLN A 177 -7.81 20.10 -31.54
C GLN A 177 -7.45 20.21 -33.03
N ARG A 178 -6.32 19.63 -33.45
CA ARG A 178 -5.88 19.58 -34.85
C ARG A 178 -6.18 18.25 -35.55
N ALA A 179 -6.45 17.21 -34.77
CA ALA A 179 -6.84 15.89 -35.27
C ALA A 179 -8.31 15.93 -35.68
#